data_AF-A0A1A8FUI4-F1
#
_entry.id   AF-A0A1A8FUI4-F1
#
_cell.length_a   1.000
_cell.length_b   1.000
_cell.length_c   1.000
_cell.angle_alpha   90.00
_cell.angle_beta   90.00
_cell.angle_gamma   90.00
#
_symmetry.space_group_name_H-M   'P 1'
#
loop_
_entity.id
_entity.type
_entity.pdbx_description
1 polymer ?
#
loop_
_entity_poly.entity_id
_entity_poly.type
_entity_poly.pdbx_seq_one_letter_code
_entity_poly.pdbx_strand_id
1 'polypeptide(L)' 'MDTWTKQMGYPVLDLVVSESDATLNQKRFLLDPSADASLPPSPFHGYKWTIPVRWHTVKSNKNAITMFDKSST' A
#
# COMPACT_ATOMS: atom_id res chain seq x y z
N MET A 1 5.90 12.25 3.89
CA MET A 1 6.53 12.13 2.56
C MET A 1 7.79 11.28 2.57
N ASP A 2 8.44 11.11 3.72
CA ASP A 2 9.67 10.31 3.88
C ASP A 2 9.60 8.90 3.29
N THR A 3 8.48 8.18 3.45
CA THR A 3 8.30 6.85 2.86
C THR A 3 8.26 6.86 1.33
N TRP A 4 8.05 8.01 0.68
CA TRP A 4 8.10 8.14 -0.78
C TRP A 4 9.46 8.61 -1.30
N THR A 5 10.24 9.32 -0.48
CA THR A 5 11.47 9.99 -0.94
C THR A 5 12.76 9.35 -0.41
N LYS A 6 12.69 8.57 0.67
CA LYS A 6 13.87 7.99 1.35
C LYS A 6 13.96 6.46 1.25
N GLN A 7 13.03 5.79 0.57
CA GLN A 7 13.11 4.36 0.26
C GLN A 7 12.87 4.16 -1.23
N MET A 8 13.57 3.20 -1.82
CA MET A 8 13.47 2.90 -3.25
C MET A 8 12.24 2.05 -3.60
N GLY A 9 11.81 2.15 -4.87
CA GLY A 9 10.70 1.37 -5.41
C GLY A 9 9.33 1.95 -5.09
N TYR A 10 8.30 1.16 -5.37
CA TYR A 10 6.91 1.58 -5.27
C TYR A 10 6.05 0.53 -4.54
N PRO A 11 4.98 0.96 -3.85
CA PRO A 11 4.00 0.03 -3.30
C PRO A 11 3.07 -0.50 -4.39
N VAL A 12 2.63 -1.74 -4.23
CA VAL A 12 1.41 -2.28 -4.82
C VAL A 12 0.36 -2.34 -3.73
N LEU A 13 -0.86 -1.93 -4.07
CA LEU A 13 -2.03 -2.05 -3.22
C LEU A 13 -2.90 -3.20 -3.72
N ASP A 14 -3.16 -4.17 -2.84
CA ASP A 14 -4.08 -5.26 -3.08
C ASP A 14 -5.38 -4.98 -2.32
N LEU A 15 -6.49 -4.82 -3.04
CA LEU A 15 -7.81 -4.60 -2.47
C LEU A 15 -8.59 -5.92 -2.46
N VAL A 16 -8.93 -6.39 -1.26
CA VAL A 16 -9.78 -7.57 -1.07
C VAL A 16 -11.15 -7.10 -0.60
N VAL A 17 -12.18 -7.36 -1.39
CA VAL A 17 -13.57 -6.97 -1.10
C VAL A 17 -14.35 -8.22 -0.70
N SER A 18 -14.92 -8.21 0.49
CA SER A 18 -15.92 -9.19 0.96
C SER A 18 -17.32 -8.57 0.88
N GLU A 19 -18.34 -9.31 1.33
CA GLU A 19 -19.73 -8.82 1.27
C GLU A 19 -19.97 -7.53 2.08
N SER A 20 -19.29 -7.40 3.22
CA SER A 20 -19.42 -6.28 4.16
C SER A 20 -18.21 -5.35 4.17
N ASP A 21 -17.02 -5.85 3.86
CA ASP A 21 -15.77 -5.17 4.16
C ASP A 21 -14.85 -5.07 2.94
N ALA A 22 -13.95 -4.08 2.97
CA ALA A 22 -12.90 -3.92 2.00
C ALA A 22 -11.56 -3.77 2.73
N THR A 23 -10.69 -4.75 2.57
CA THR A 23 -9.36 -4.77 3.18
C THR A 23 -8.33 -4.34 2.16
N LEU A 24 -7.49 -3.38 2.54
CA LEU A 24 -6.38 -2.90 1.72
C LEU A 24 -5.07 -3.43 2.27
N ASN A 25 -4.33 -4.18 1.46
CA ASN A 25 -3.00 -4.66 1.77
C ASN A 25 -1.96 -3.93 0.91
N GLN A 26 -0.74 -3.76 1.43
CA GLN A 26 0.38 -3.24 0.67
C GLN A 26 1.57 -4.19 0.65
N LYS A 27 2.26 -4.21 -0.49
CA LYS A 27 3.56 -4.88 -0.66
C LYS A 27 4.46 -4.07 -1.58
N ARG A 28 5.76 -4.34 -1.56
CA ARG A 28 6.69 -3.74 -2.53
C ARG A 28 6.49 -4.34 -3.91
N PHE A 29 6.45 -3.49 -4.93
CA PHE A 29 6.50 -3.93 -6.33
C PHE A 29 7.91 -4.39 -6.69
N LEU A 30 8.01 -5.59 -7.26
CA LEU A 30 9.23 -6.15 -7.83
C LEU A 30 8.91 -6.72 -9.21
N LEU A 31 9.81 -6.53 -10.18
CA LEU A 31 9.67 -7.08 -11.53
C LEU A 31 10.02 -8.57 -11.57
N ASP A 32 11.02 -8.97 -10.78
CA ASP A 32 11.42 -10.37 -10.63
C ASP A 32 10.68 -11.01 -9.45
N PRO A 33 9.83 -12.03 -9.68
CA PRO A 33 9.13 -12.75 -8.62
C PRO A 33 10.05 -13.51 -7.65
N SER A 34 11.28 -13.83 -8.08
CA SER A 34 12.26 -14.56 -7.28
C SER A 34 13.17 -13.65 -6.46
N ALA A 35 13.07 -12.32 -6.65
CA ALA A 35 13.89 -11.36 -5.93
C ALA A 35 13.47 -11.23 -4.47
N ASP A 36 14.46 -11.05 -3.59
CA ASP A 36 14.21 -10.78 -2.18
C ASP A 36 13.65 -9.37 -1.99
N ALA A 37 12.40 -9.29 -1.55
CA ALA A 37 11.70 -8.03 -1.30
C ALA A 37 12.32 -7.18 -0.19
N SER A 38 13.11 -7.79 0.70
CA SER A 38 13.80 -7.10 1.79
C SER A 38 15.08 -6.40 1.35
N LEU A 39 15.56 -6.65 0.12
CA LEU A 39 16.83 -6.16 -0.38
C LEU A 39 16.73 -5.10 -1.49
N PRO A 40 17.65 -4.11 -1.48
CA PRO A 40 18.39 -3.62 -0.32
C PRO A 40 17.50 -3.25 0.88
N PRO A 41 18.05 -3.16 2.09
CA PRO A 41 17.27 -2.81 3.27
C PRO A 41 16.74 -1.38 3.20
N SER A 42 15.48 -1.21 3.60
CA SER A 42 14.85 0.10 3.76
C SER A 42 15.29 0.76 5.08
N PRO A 43 15.49 2.10 5.12
CA PRO A 43 15.74 2.84 6.37
C PRO A 43 14.61 2.74 7.42
N PHE A 44 13.43 2.27 7.03
CA PHE A 44 12.23 2.23 7.86
C PHE A 44 11.87 0.83 8.38
N HIS A 45 12.83 -0.09 8.46
CA HIS A 45 12.62 -1.49 8.86
C HIS A 45 11.60 -2.22 7.99
N GLY A 46 11.74 -2.07 6.67
CA GLY A 46 10.90 -2.71 5.66
C GLY A 46 10.30 -1.74 4.67
N TYR A 47 9.61 -2.29 3.67
CA TYR A 47 8.99 -1.54 2.59
C TYR A 47 7.51 -1.33 2.86
N LYS A 48 7.21 -0.22 3.53
CA LYS A 48 5.83 0.26 3.73
C LYS A 48 5.75 1.74 3.40
N TRP A 49 4.61 2.17 2.89
CA TRP A 49 4.33 3.54 2.50
C TRP A 49 3.11 4.05 3.25
N THR A 50 3.08 5.37 3.47
CA THR A 50 1.87 6.08 3.89
C THR A 50 1.24 6.63 2.62
N ILE A 51 0.07 6.10 2.24
CA ILE A 51 -0.53 6.29 0.92
C ILE A 51 -1.88 6.99 1.07
N PRO A 52 -2.09 8.18 0.48
CA PRO A 52 -3.42 8.77 0.40
C PRO A 52 -4.24 8.02 -0.66
N VAL A 53 -5.22 7.24 -0.22
CA VAL A 53 -6.06 6.42 -1.09
C VAL A 53 -7.40 7.12 -1.30
N ARG A 54 -7.69 7.44 -2.56
CA ARG A 54 -9.02 7.87 -2.98
C ARG A 54 -9.79 6.68 -3.53
N TRP A 55 -11.01 6.48 -3.07
CA TRP A 55 -11.86 5.39 -3.52
C TRP A 55 -13.29 5.85 -3.79
N HIS A 56 -13.97 5.09 -4.65
CA HIS A 56 -15.36 5.27 -5.00
C HIS A 56 -16.11 3.94 -4.88
N THR A 57 -17.27 3.96 -4.23
CA THR A 57 -18.16 2.79 -4.15
C THR A 57 -19.36 3.01 -5.07
N VAL A 58 -19.52 2.13 -6.06
CA VAL A 58 -20.62 2.21 -7.03
C VAL A 58 -22.00 2.02 -6.35
N LYS A 59 -22.14 1.04 -5.45
CA LYS A 59 -23.43 0.71 -4.81
C LYS A 59 -24.03 1.87 -4.00
N SER A 60 -23.19 2.62 -3.30
CA SER A 60 -23.63 3.72 -2.42
C SER A 60 -23.34 5.11 -3.00
N ASN A 61 -22.75 5.17 -4.20
CA ASN A 61 -22.23 6.38 -4.84
C ASN A 61 -21.40 7.27 -3.91
N LYS A 62 -20.58 6.65 -3.06
CA LYS A 62 -19.74 7.34 -2.09
C LYS A 62 -18.34 7.53 -2.64
N ASN A 63 -17.79 8.72 -2.43
CA ASN A 63 -16.39 9.05 -2.67
C ASN A 63 -15.74 9.39 -1.34
N ALA A 64 -14.54 8.88 -1.10
CA ALA A 64 -13.77 9.28 0.07
C ALA A 64 -12.26 9.23 -0.21
N ILE A 65 -11.52 9.92 0.66
CA ILE A 65 -10.07 9.88 0.71
C ILE A 65 -9.72 9.42 2.12
N THR A 66 -8.91 8.37 2.23
CA THR A 66 -8.40 7.87 3.50
C THR A 66 -6.89 7.77 3.45
N MET A 67 -6.24 8.02 4.57
CA MET A 67 -4.79 7.83 4.69
C MET A 67 -4.52 6.40 5.13
N PHE A 68 -3.88 5.62 4.26
CA PHE A 68 -3.41 4.29 4.62
C PHE A 68 -2.00 4.40 5.19
N ASP A 69 -1.86 4.28 6.51
CA ASP A 69 -0.59 4.51 7.18
C ASP A 69 0.34 3.29 7.07
N LYS A 70 1.65 3.52 7.04
CA LYS A 70 2.66 2.46 7.08
C LYS A 70 2.56 1.58 8.33
N SER A 71 1.97 2.08 9.41
CA SER A 71 1.75 1.38 10.68
C SER A 71 0.43 0.61 10.74
N SER A 72 -0.49 0.84 9.79
CA SER A 72 -1.71 0.06 9.66
C SER A 72 -1.31 -1.39 9.37
N THR A 73 -1.61 -2.27 10.33
CA THR A 73 -1.34 -3.71 10.29
C THR A 73 -2.62 -4.42 9.92
#